data_AF-A0A183JMT5-F1
#
_entry.id   AF-A0A183JMT5-F1
#
_cell.length_a   1.000
_cell.length_b   1.000
_cell.length_c   1.000
_cell.angle_alpha   90.00
_cell.angle_beta   90.00
_cell.angle_gamma   90.00
#
_symmetry.space_group_name_H-M   'P 1'
#
loop_
_entity.id
_entity.type
_entity.pdbx_description
1 polymer ?
#
loop_
_entity_poly.entity_id
_entity_poly.type
_entity_poly.pdbx_seq_one_letter_code
_entity_poly.pdbx_strand_id
1 'polypeptide(L)'
;MDLDTDRPILGYVNVCPGKLKIEYPENRYSLGIFTHEIAHALGFSSSSFAFMRFPNGTERTPRDHWHKPIHRDKQGYYIPR
;
A
#
# COMPACT_ATOMS: atom_id res chain seq x y z
N MET A 1 -10.16 -2.63 -2.78
CA MET A 1 -10.17 -2.32 -1.34
C MET A 1 -11.58 -2.51 -0.84
N ASP A 2 -11.71 -2.91 0.41
CA ASP A 2 -12.98 -2.89 1.12
C ASP A 2 -13.50 -1.46 1.25
N LEU A 3 -14.79 -1.25 0.98
CA LEU A 3 -15.37 0.09 0.91
C LEU A 3 -15.53 0.74 2.29
N ASP A 4 -15.72 -0.08 3.34
CA ASP A 4 -15.99 0.42 4.69
C ASP A 4 -14.68 0.59 5.50
N THR A 5 -13.70 -0.28 5.26
CA THR A 5 -12.47 -0.34 6.05
C THR A 5 -11.22 0.14 5.31
N ASP A 6 -11.31 0.44 4.02
CA ASP A 6 -10.18 0.77 3.13
C ASP A 6 -9.08 -0.32 3.09
N ARG A 7 -9.37 -1.54 3.56
CA ARG A 7 -8.40 -2.63 3.61
C ARG A 7 -8.17 -3.24 2.22
N PRO A 8 -6.92 -3.50 1.82
CA PRO A 8 -6.64 -4.32 0.63
C PRO A 8 -7.26 -5.71 0.80
N ILE A 9 -8.06 -6.13 -0.19
CA ILE A 9 -8.69 -7.47 -0.24
C ILE A 9 -7.84 -8.42 -1.09
N LEU A 10 -7.24 -7.88 -2.15
CA LEU A 10 -6.41 -8.61 -3.11
C LEU A 10 -5.26 -7.70 -3.53
N GLY A 11 -4.08 -8.30 -3.68
CA GLY A 11 -2.90 -7.68 -4.24
C GLY A 11 -2.10 -8.73 -5.01
N TYR A 12 -1.26 -8.27 -5.93
CA TYR A 12 -0.37 -9.14 -6.68
C TYR A 12 1.03 -8.52 -6.71
N VAL A 13 2.04 -9.38 -6.83
CA VAL A 13 3.43 -9.00 -7.02
C VAL A 13 3.93 -9.77 -8.23
N ASN A 14 4.60 -9.08 -9.14
CA ASN A 14 5.25 -9.69 -10.29
C ASN A 14 6.75 -9.73 -10.07
N VAL A 15 7.37 -10.86 -10.40
CA VAL A 15 8.82 -11.02 -10.34
C VAL A 15 9.35 -11.25 -11.74
N CYS A 16 10.28 -10.42 -12.18
CA CYS A 16 10.97 -10.63 -13.44
C CYS A 16 11.83 -11.90 -13.36
N PRO A 17 11.68 -12.85 -14.31
CA PRO A 17 12.48 -14.07 -14.34
C PRO A 17 13.98 -13.78 -14.29
N GLY A 18 14.72 -14.52 -13.45
CA GLY A 18 16.17 -14.38 -13.29
C GLY A 18 16.64 -13.10 -12.59
N LYS A 19 15.73 -12.26 -12.05
CA LYS A 19 16.10 -11.06 -11.28
C LYS A 19 16.20 -11.29 -9.77
N LEU A 20 15.58 -12.35 -9.26
CA LEU A 20 15.80 -12.80 -7.89
C LEU A 20 16.82 -13.94 -7.89
N LYS A 21 17.78 -13.84 -6.99
CA LYS A 21 18.78 -14.87 -6.70
C LYS A 21 18.36 -15.66 -5.47
N ILE A 22 18.59 -16.96 -5.47
CA ILE A 22 18.27 -17.86 -4.34
C ILE A 22 19.54 -18.37 -3.63
N GLU A 23 20.70 -18.09 -4.21
CA GLU A 23 22.01 -18.40 -3.66
C GLU A 23 22.42 -17.41 -2.57
N TYR A 24 23.15 -17.88 -1.57
CA TYR A 24 23.74 -17.02 -0.54
C TYR A 24 24.97 -16.28 -1.09
N PRO A 25 25.18 -14.98 -0.75
CA PRO A 25 24.37 -14.15 0.14
C PRO A 25 23.22 -13.38 -0.54
N GLU A 26 23.11 -13.42 -1.87
CA GLU A 26 22.17 -12.57 -2.60
C GLU A 26 20.70 -12.88 -2.33
N ASN A 27 20.39 -14.09 -1.88
CA ASN A 27 19.06 -14.47 -1.42
C ASN A 27 18.51 -13.57 -0.32
N ARG A 28 19.37 -12.95 0.50
CA ARG A 28 18.95 -11.98 1.52
C ARG A 28 18.39 -10.71 0.89
N TYR A 29 19.02 -10.23 -0.19
CA TYR A 29 18.49 -9.08 -0.94
C TYR A 29 17.19 -9.44 -1.65
N SER A 30 17.13 -10.61 -2.29
CA SER A 30 15.93 -11.10 -2.95
C SER A 30 14.74 -11.21 -2.00
N LEU A 31 14.97 -11.73 -0.78
CA LEU A 31 13.97 -11.80 0.27
C LEU A 31 13.49 -10.40 0.69
N GLY A 32 14.42 -9.46 0.87
CA GLY A 32 14.09 -8.08 1.23
C GLY A 32 13.25 -7.38 0.16
N ILE A 33 13.63 -7.52 -1.11
CA ILE A 33 12.88 -6.98 -2.26
C ILE A 33 11.47 -7.59 -2.30
N PHE A 34 11.36 -8.92 -2.22
CA PHE A 34 10.04 -9.54 -2.33
C PHE A 34 9.15 -9.21 -1.12
N THR A 35 9.72 -9.08 0.08
CA THR A 35 9.00 -8.59 1.26
C THR A 35 8.51 -7.15 1.08
N HIS A 36 9.32 -6.28 0.48
CA HIS A 36 8.93 -4.90 0.14
C HIS A 36 7.75 -4.86 -0.83
N GLU A 37 7.76 -5.68 -1.87
CA GLU A 37 6.65 -5.74 -2.82
C GLU A 37 5.38 -6.33 -2.19
N ILE A 38 5.48 -7.34 -1.31
CA ILE A 38 4.35 -7.83 -0.53
C ILE A 38 3.79 -6.70 0.35
N ALA A 39 4.64 -5.89 0.99
CA ALA A 39 4.19 -4.76 1.79
C ALA A 39 3.40 -3.75 0.94
N HIS A 40 3.85 -3.46 -0.28
CA HIS A 40 3.09 -2.64 -1.24
C HIS A 40 1.73 -3.25 -1.59
N ALA A 41 1.66 -4.56 -1.85
CA ALA A 41 0.41 -5.27 -2.10
C ALA A 41 -0.56 -5.22 -0.90
N LEU A 42 -0.03 -5.17 0.32
CA LEU A 42 -0.77 -4.98 1.57
C LEU A 42 -1.10 -3.50 1.86
N GLY A 43 -0.88 -2.61 0.89
CA GLY A 43 -1.29 -1.21 0.98
C GLY A 43 -0.26 -0.29 1.62
N PHE A 44 0.98 -0.73 1.85
CA PHE A 44 2.06 0.16 2.29
C PHE A 44 2.59 0.99 1.12
N SER A 45 1.78 1.92 0.61
CA SER A 45 2.15 2.81 -0.50
C SER A 45 1.75 4.24 -0.19
N SER A 46 2.43 5.22 -0.79
CA SER A 46 2.13 6.64 -0.59
C SER A 46 0.70 7.00 -0.98
N SER A 47 0.15 6.39 -2.03
CA SER A 47 -1.23 6.60 -2.47
C SER A 47 -2.26 6.02 -1.50
N SER A 48 -1.88 5.04 -0.68
CA SER A 48 -2.75 4.47 0.36
C SER A 48 -2.73 5.28 1.66
N PHE A 49 -1.76 6.17 1.88
CA PHE A 49 -1.62 6.87 3.18
C PHE A 49 -2.83 7.74 3.53
N ALA A 50 -3.44 8.37 2.53
CA ALA A 50 -4.67 9.13 2.72
C ALA A 50 -5.84 8.26 3.18
N PHE A 51 -5.79 6.95 2.96
CA PHE A 51 -6.85 6.00 3.33
C PHE A 51 -6.61 5.27 4.66
N MET A 52 -5.44 5.47 5.27
CA MET A 52 -5.07 4.77 6.51
C MET A 52 -6.02 5.12 7.67
N ARG A 53 -6.15 4.16 8.59
CA ARG A 53 -7.00 4.24 9.78
C ARG A 53 -6.17 4.12 11.06
N PHE A 54 -6.65 4.68 12.15
CA PHE A 54 -6.10 4.43 13.48
C PHE A 54 -6.35 2.98 13.90
N PRO A 55 -5.64 2.45 14.91
CA PRO A 55 -5.82 1.07 15.37
C PRO A 55 -7.26 0.72 15.78
N ASN A 56 -8.04 1.70 16.24
CA ASN A 56 -9.46 1.57 16.57
C ASN A 56 -10.40 1.58 15.34
N GLY A 57 -9.86 1.72 14.12
CA GLY A 57 -10.63 1.73 12.87
C GLY A 57 -11.08 3.11 12.39
N THR A 58 -10.88 4.19 13.16
CA THR A 58 -11.29 5.54 12.72
C THR A 58 -10.38 6.06 11.62
N GLU A 59 -10.91 6.88 10.72
CA GLU A 59 -10.16 7.46 9.62
C GLU A 59 -9.06 8.40 10.14
N ARG A 60 -7.86 8.35 9.54
CA ARG A 60 -6.77 9.30 9.87
C ARG A 60 -6.88 10.64 9.16
N THR A 61 -7.70 10.70 8.12
CA THR A 61 -7.89 11.87 7.26
C THR A 61 -9.39 12.17 7.17
N PRO A 62 -9.78 13.45 7.00
CA PRO A 62 -11.18 13.80 6.80
C PRO A 62 -11.75 13.15 5.53
N ARG A 63 -13.00 12.68 5.62
CA ARG A 63 -13.70 12.02 4.52
C ARG A 63 -14.89 12.83 4.03
N ASP A 64 -15.21 12.66 2.74
CA ASP A 64 -16.46 13.14 2.16
C ASP A 64 -17.63 12.20 2.50
N HIS A 65 -18.82 12.53 2.00
CA HIS A 65 -20.02 11.71 2.23
C HIS A 65 -19.98 10.33 1.54
N TRP A 66 -18.99 10.08 0.68
CA TRP A 66 -18.71 8.78 0.07
C TRP A 66 -17.55 8.04 0.77
N HIS A 67 -17.15 8.49 1.97
CA HIS A 67 -16.05 7.94 2.76
C HIS A 67 -14.66 8.03 2.08
N LYS A 68 -14.49 8.90 1.07
CA LYS A 68 -13.20 9.12 0.40
C LYS A 68 -12.43 10.29 1.02
N PRO A 69 -11.07 10.25 1.04
CA PRO A 69 -10.27 11.37 1.53
C PRO A 69 -10.55 12.66 0.76
N ILE A 70 -10.66 13.79 1.45
CA ILE A 70 -11.05 15.06 0.80
C ILE A 70 -9.91 15.77 0.08
N HIS A 71 -8.66 15.55 0.50
CA HIS A 71 -7.51 16.28 -0.02
C HIS A 71 -6.84 15.54 -1.18
N ARG A 72 -6.59 16.28 -2.26
CA ARG A 72 -5.84 15.81 -3.42
C ARG A 72 -4.71 16.78 -3.78
N ASP A 73 -3.65 16.26 -4.39
CA ASP A 73 -2.62 17.08 -5.01
C ASP A 73 -3.05 17.62 -6.39
N LYS A 74 -2.15 18.36 -7.06
CA LYS A 74 -2.41 18.94 -8.39
C LYS A 74 -2.59 17.88 -9.48
N GLN A 75 -2.13 16.66 -9.23
CA GLN A 75 -2.19 15.52 -10.14
C GLN A 75 -3.41 14.63 -9.86
N GLY A 76 -4.20 14.95 -8.83
CA GLY A 76 -5.43 14.25 -8.48
C GLY A 76 -5.25 13.07 -7.51
N TYR A 77 -4.04 12.83 -7.01
CA TYR A 77 -3.77 11.79 -6.00
C TYR A 77 -4.23 12.25 -4.63
N TYR A 78 -4.82 11.34 -3.86
CA TYR A 78 -5.19 11.60 -2.48
C TYR A 78 -3.95 11.77 -1.60
N ILE A 79 -3.96 12.79 -0.75
CA ILE A 79 -2.85 13.11 0.14
C ILE A 79 -3.28 13.06 1.62
N PRO A 80 -2.41 12.60 2.53
CA PRO A 80 -2.72 12.52 3.96
C PRO A 80 -2.56 13.89 4.64
N ARG A 81 -3.52 14.79 4.40
CA ARG A 81 -3.62 16.10 5.04
C ARG A 81 -4.83 16.18 5.97
#